data_AF-A0A1Y2CHM7-F1
#
_entry.id   AF-A0A1Y2CHM7-F1
#
_cell.length_a   1.000
_cell.length_b   1.000
_cell.length_c   1.000
_cell.angle_alpha   90.00
_cell.angle_beta   90.00
_cell.angle_gamma   90.00
#
_symmetry.space_group_name_H-M   'P 1'
#
loop_
_entity.id
_entity.type
_entity.pdbx_description
1 polymer ?
#
loop_
_entity_poly.entity_id
_entity_poly.type
_entity_poly.pdbx_seq_one_letter_code
_entity_poly.pdbx_strand_id
1 'polypeptide(L)'
;MSPIFPTTVRVQDLADDEFAVSGYIDTVPSSITSDDAVEWIHRYCVLSNGHMFLFESASMDSVEIDRMELCTSTTVFPTVKLASPSPLAFEIVGDATDMKKSWILSTLNKSSKNTWIDFVNNEIVNSTSNGVAMIPVSRTLNLTSAQERVRRLQMQLELAQISVMMPPLSARRDSEMSNPSLSYYSDARPVGIRGGGIFGGVDDDDEQVKRKPSLIGKDAGVVLPKKVKSSKAQVNKMYIQF
;
A
#
# COMPACT_ATOMS: atom_id res chain seq x y z
N MET A 1 19.82 17.23 -20.07
CA MET A 1 19.37 16.35 -21.18
C MET A 1 18.31 15.44 -20.58
N SER A 2 17.06 15.56 -21.01
CA SER A 2 16.02 14.63 -20.58
C SER A 2 16.33 13.25 -21.15
N PRO A 3 16.25 12.17 -20.37
CA PRO A 3 16.41 10.82 -20.91
C PRO A 3 15.41 10.63 -22.05
N ILE A 4 15.92 10.29 -23.24
CA ILE A 4 15.07 9.90 -24.38
C ILE A 4 14.66 8.46 -24.10
N PHE A 5 13.48 8.29 -23.51
CA PHE A 5 12.89 6.96 -23.41
C PHE A 5 12.56 6.44 -24.81
N PRO A 6 12.77 5.14 -25.08
CA PRO A 6 12.23 4.52 -26.28
C PRO A 6 10.71 4.75 -26.34
N THR A 7 10.15 4.78 -27.55
CA THR A 7 8.70 5.00 -27.78
C THR A 7 7.81 4.03 -27.00
N THR A 8 8.37 2.90 -26.57
CA THR A 8 7.77 1.91 -25.68
C THR A 8 8.80 1.44 -24.66
N VAL A 9 8.49 1.61 -23.38
CA VAL A 9 9.30 1.12 -22.25
C VAL A 9 8.87 -0.30 -21.86
N ARG A 10 9.83 -1.18 -21.56
CA ARG A 10 9.60 -2.52 -20.99
C ARG A 10 10.02 -2.55 -19.52
N VAL A 11 9.49 -3.54 -18.78
CA VAL A 11 9.91 -3.79 -17.39
C VAL A 11 11.43 -4.04 -17.32
N GLN A 12 12.00 -4.74 -18.30
CA GLN A 12 13.43 -5.00 -18.35
C GLN A 12 14.27 -3.72 -18.40
N ASP A 13 13.82 -2.69 -19.11
CA ASP A 13 14.55 -1.43 -19.25
C ASP A 13 14.64 -0.66 -17.92
N LEU A 14 13.71 -0.93 -17.01
CA LEU A 14 13.66 -0.34 -15.67
C LEU A 14 14.27 -1.23 -14.60
N ALA A 15 14.59 -2.49 -14.91
CA ALA A 15 15.11 -3.46 -13.94
C ALA A 15 16.53 -3.09 -13.47
N ASP A 16 17.28 -2.37 -14.30
CA ASP A 16 18.64 -1.91 -14.01
C ASP A 16 18.68 -0.57 -13.25
N ASP A 17 17.53 0.08 -13.03
CA ASP A 17 17.47 1.31 -12.23
C ASP A 17 17.44 1.00 -10.74
N GLU A 18 18.57 1.21 -10.07
CA GLU A 18 18.75 1.00 -8.62
C GLU A 18 17.80 1.85 -7.76
N PHE A 19 17.25 2.94 -8.30
CA PHE A 19 16.34 3.83 -7.60
C PHE A 19 14.88 3.59 -7.93
N ALA A 20 14.58 2.67 -8.86
CA ALA A 20 13.22 2.34 -9.21
C ALA A 20 12.50 1.70 -8.02
N VAL A 21 11.27 2.16 -7.78
CA VAL A 21 10.35 1.56 -6.82
C VAL A 21 9.27 0.84 -7.61
N SER A 22 9.04 -0.43 -7.32
CA SER A 22 8.01 -1.20 -8.01
C SER A 22 7.11 -1.97 -7.07
N GLY A 23 5.93 -2.31 -7.57
CA GLY A 23 4.98 -3.14 -6.85
C GLY A 23 3.64 -3.24 -7.55
N TYR A 24 2.85 -4.23 -7.15
CA TYR A 24 1.50 -4.38 -7.65
C TYR A 24 0.54 -3.39 -6.98
N ILE A 25 -0.33 -2.78 -7.79
CA ILE A 25 -1.32 -1.82 -7.36
C ILE A 25 -2.61 -2.01 -8.16
N ASP A 26 -3.75 -1.76 -7.53
CA ASP A 26 -5.03 -1.78 -8.23
C ASP A 26 -5.29 -0.39 -8.81
N THR A 27 -5.68 -0.32 -10.09
CA THR A 27 -5.96 0.94 -10.78
C THR A 27 -7.35 0.93 -11.40
N VAL A 28 -7.94 2.11 -11.48
CA VAL A 28 -9.15 2.34 -12.27
C VAL A 28 -8.73 2.74 -13.69
N PRO A 29 -9.25 2.08 -14.74
CA PRO A 29 -8.99 2.49 -16.12
C PRO A 29 -9.55 3.89 -16.40
N SER A 30 -8.79 4.73 -17.08
CA SER A 30 -9.20 6.10 -17.44
C SER A 30 -10.42 6.16 -18.38
N SER A 31 -10.84 5.03 -18.96
CA SER A 31 -12.01 4.93 -19.84
C SER A 31 -13.36 4.91 -19.10
N ILE A 32 -13.37 4.79 -17.78
CA ILE A 32 -14.62 4.72 -17.00
C ILE A 32 -15.07 6.14 -16.64
N THR A 33 -16.09 6.62 -17.36
CA THR A 33 -16.69 7.95 -17.16
C THR A 33 -18.09 7.92 -16.53
N SER A 34 -18.61 6.74 -16.15
CA SER A 34 -19.97 6.59 -15.59
C SER A 34 -19.98 6.22 -14.11
N ASP A 35 -21.09 6.57 -13.45
CA ASP A 35 -21.44 6.27 -12.04
C ASP A 35 -21.61 4.76 -11.73
N ASP A 36 -21.25 3.89 -12.68
CA ASP A 36 -21.36 2.44 -12.51
C ASP A 36 -20.22 1.90 -11.65
N ALA A 37 -20.39 0.66 -11.18
CA ALA A 37 -19.41 -0.02 -10.35
C ALA A 37 -18.00 0.04 -10.97
N VAL A 38 -17.09 0.72 -10.28
CA VAL A 38 -15.71 0.90 -10.72
C VAL A 38 -14.99 -0.45 -10.69
N GLU A 39 -14.56 -0.92 -11.86
CA GLU A 39 -13.73 -2.12 -11.98
C GLU A 39 -12.27 -1.77 -11.65
N TRP A 40 -11.74 -2.43 -10.64
CA TRP A 40 -10.33 -2.32 -10.25
C TRP A 40 -9.52 -3.37 -11.00
N ILE A 41 -8.47 -2.92 -11.69
CA ILE A 41 -7.57 -3.81 -12.42
C ILE A 41 -6.24 -3.87 -11.70
N HIS A 42 -5.79 -5.09 -11.41
CA HIS A 42 -4.49 -5.34 -10.80
C HIS A 42 -3.37 -5.14 -11.83
N ARG A 43 -2.45 -4.21 -11.56
CA ARG A 43 -1.36 -3.84 -12.47
C ARG A 43 -0.02 -3.82 -11.75
N TYR A 44 1.04 -4.02 -12.50
CA TYR A 44 2.39 -3.82 -12.00
C TYR A 44 2.80 -2.37 -12.25
N CYS A 45 3.15 -1.65 -11.19
CA CYS A 45 3.52 -0.23 -11.24
C CYS A 45 5.02 -0.08 -10.96
N VAL A 46 5.68 0.80 -11.72
CA VAL A 46 7.08 1.16 -11.51
C VAL A 46 7.20 2.68 -11.49
N LEU A 47 7.86 3.21 -10.47
CA LEU A 47 8.21 4.61 -10.31
C LEU A 47 9.72 4.76 -10.50
N SER A 48 10.14 5.53 -11.50
CA SER A 48 11.53 5.70 -11.88
C SER A 48 11.74 7.02 -12.61
N ASN A 49 12.82 7.74 -12.26
CA ASN A 49 13.31 8.91 -12.99
C ASN A 49 12.23 9.95 -13.34
N GLY A 50 11.39 10.34 -12.37
CA GLY A 50 10.31 11.31 -12.58
C GLY A 50 9.13 10.79 -13.37
N HIS A 51 9.03 9.50 -13.59
CA HIS A 51 7.94 8.87 -14.33
C HIS A 51 7.34 7.73 -13.52
N MET A 52 6.05 7.55 -13.69
CA MET A 52 5.33 6.38 -13.18
C MET A 52 4.75 5.61 -14.36
N PHE A 53 5.01 4.31 -14.38
CA PHE A 53 4.69 3.39 -15.47
C PHE A 53 3.75 2.31 -14.96
N LEU A 54 2.75 1.96 -15.76
CA LEU A 54 1.83 0.86 -15.53
C LEU A 54 2.04 -0.23 -16.57
N PHE A 55 2.19 -1.46 -16.09
CA PHE A 55 2.39 -2.66 -16.88
C PHE A 55 1.29 -3.68 -16.60
N GLU A 56 1.10 -4.61 -17.52
CA GLU A 56 0.17 -5.73 -17.32
C GLU A 56 0.64 -6.65 -16.21
N SER A 57 1.95 -6.90 -16.13
CA SER A 57 2.57 -7.80 -15.16
C SER A 57 4.02 -7.41 -14.87
N ALA A 58 4.65 -8.06 -13.90
CA ALA A 58 6.08 -7.93 -13.61
C ALA A 58 6.99 -8.73 -14.57
N SER A 59 6.45 -9.28 -15.66
CA SER A 59 7.26 -9.97 -16.67
C SER A 59 8.20 -8.98 -17.36
N MET A 60 9.46 -9.38 -17.56
CA MET A 60 10.48 -8.55 -18.21
C MET A 60 10.05 -8.09 -19.63
N ASP A 61 9.26 -8.91 -20.31
CA ASP A 61 8.72 -8.63 -21.64
C ASP A 61 7.46 -7.75 -21.63
N SER A 62 6.91 -7.43 -20.46
CA SER A 62 5.70 -6.61 -20.36
C SER A 62 6.02 -5.20 -20.83
N VAL A 63 5.24 -4.74 -21.80
CA VAL A 63 5.31 -3.39 -22.35
C VAL A 63 4.44 -2.46 -21.51
N GLU A 64 4.86 -1.21 -21.36
CA GLU A 64 4.05 -0.18 -20.70
C GLU A 64 2.66 -0.11 -21.34
N ILE A 65 1.62 -0.20 -20.51
CA ILE A 65 0.23 0.07 -20.88
C ILE A 65 0.00 1.57 -20.85
N ASP A 66 0.51 2.20 -19.80
CA ASP A 66 0.30 3.61 -19.58
C ASP A 66 1.44 4.25 -18.78
N ARG A 67 1.66 5.55 -18.98
CA ARG A 67 2.73 6.31 -18.32
C ARG A 67 2.29 7.69 -17.87
N MET A 68 2.82 8.17 -16.76
CA MET A 68 2.58 9.50 -16.23
C MET A 68 3.92 10.16 -15.88
N GLU A 69 4.18 11.32 -16.47
CA GLU A 69 5.29 12.18 -16.06
C GLU A 69 4.91 12.89 -14.74
N LEU A 70 5.84 12.87 -13.79
CA LEU A 70 5.71 13.50 -12.49
C LEU A 70 6.52 14.78 -12.48
N CYS A 71 5.83 15.91 -12.38
CA CYS A 71 6.43 17.24 -12.38
C CYS A 71 5.81 18.10 -11.28
N THR A 72 6.24 19.36 -11.17
CA THR A 72 5.77 20.29 -10.12
C THR A 72 4.27 20.55 -10.15
N SER A 73 3.62 20.36 -11.30
CA SER A 73 2.17 20.51 -11.44
C SER A 73 1.40 19.24 -11.08
N THR A 74 2.09 18.10 -10.90
CA THR A 74 1.47 16.86 -10.46
C THR A 74 1.01 17.00 -9.01
N THR A 75 -0.24 16.61 -8.77
CA THR A 75 -0.87 16.66 -7.44
C THR A 75 -1.30 15.28 -7.00
N VAL A 76 -1.08 14.96 -5.72
CA VAL A 76 -1.50 13.70 -5.10
C VAL A 76 -2.62 13.96 -4.11
N PHE A 77 -3.76 13.31 -4.28
CA PHE A 77 -4.91 13.38 -3.40
C PHE A 77 -4.97 12.09 -2.55
N PRO A 78 -4.66 12.14 -1.25
CA PRO A 78 -4.64 10.96 -0.40
C PRO A 78 -6.00 10.30 -0.19
N THR A 79 -7.10 10.98 -0.55
CA THR A 79 -8.47 10.48 -0.37
C THR A 79 -9.26 10.75 -1.64
N VAL A 80 -9.96 9.72 -2.11
CA VAL A 80 -10.84 9.81 -3.30
C VAL A 80 -12.27 9.50 -2.88
N LYS A 81 -13.21 10.34 -3.32
CA LYS A 81 -14.64 10.07 -3.15
C LYS A 81 -15.12 9.28 -4.35
N LEU A 82 -15.12 7.95 -4.23
CA LEU A 82 -15.66 7.04 -5.24
C LEU A 82 -17.08 6.61 -4.85
N ALA A 83 -17.92 6.34 -5.85
CA ALA A 83 -19.26 5.78 -5.66
C ALA A 83 -19.21 4.39 -4.98
N SER A 84 -18.18 3.60 -5.31
CA SER A 84 -17.86 2.34 -4.65
C SER A 84 -16.74 2.54 -3.62
N PRO A 85 -16.92 2.14 -2.34
CA PRO A 85 -15.93 2.38 -1.31
C PRO A 85 -14.70 1.49 -1.49
N SER A 86 -13.59 2.06 -1.96
CA SER A 86 -12.26 1.50 -1.74
C SER A 86 -11.57 2.36 -0.67
N PRO A 87 -11.54 1.92 0.60
CA PRO A 87 -11.09 2.76 1.72
C PRO A 87 -9.62 3.18 1.63
N LEU A 88 -8.84 2.56 0.74
CA LEU A 88 -7.40 2.74 0.62
C LEU A 88 -6.97 3.34 -0.73
N ALA A 89 -7.92 3.91 -1.47
CA ALA A 89 -7.64 4.59 -2.72
C ALA A 89 -7.02 5.99 -2.52
N PHE A 90 -6.19 6.40 -3.47
CA PHE A 90 -5.62 7.74 -3.64
C PHE A 90 -5.60 8.08 -5.14
N GLU A 91 -5.53 9.36 -5.46
CA GLU A 91 -5.54 9.83 -6.86
C GLU A 91 -4.27 10.63 -7.13
N ILE A 92 -3.68 10.43 -8.31
CA ILE A 92 -2.57 11.22 -8.82
C ILE A 92 -3.06 11.90 -10.08
N VAL A 93 -2.95 13.22 -10.09
CA VAL A 93 -3.36 14.06 -11.21
C VAL A 93 -2.12 14.74 -11.76
N GLY A 94 -1.67 14.27 -12.92
CA GLY A 94 -0.62 14.90 -13.70
C GLY A 94 -1.18 15.98 -14.61
N ASP A 95 -0.45 17.08 -14.72
CA ASP A 95 -0.73 18.17 -15.66
C ASP A 95 0.48 18.31 -16.59
N ALA A 96 0.72 17.26 -17.38
CA ALA A 96 1.71 17.29 -18.45
C ALA A 96 1.11 18.05 -19.64
N THR A 97 1.96 18.86 -20.27
CA THR A 97 1.72 19.95 -21.24
C THR A 97 0.78 19.66 -22.42
N ASP A 98 -0.47 19.22 -22.21
CA ASP A 98 -1.64 19.35 -23.10
C ASP A 98 -2.79 18.39 -22.73
N MET A 99 -2.62 17.46 -21.78
CA MET A 99 -3.72 16.60 -21.30
C MET A 99 -3.62 16.33 -19.81
N LYS A 100 -4.61 16.84 -19.06
CA LYS A 100 -4.80 16.49 -17.65
C LYS A 100 -5.08 15.00 -17.53
N LYS A 101 -4.19 14.29 -16.87
CA LYS A 101 -4.27 12.84 -16.69
C LYS A 101 -4.48 12.52 -15.22
N SER A 102 -5.49 11.71 -14.92
CA SER A 102 -5.76 11.26 -13.55
C SER A 102 -5.68 9.74 -13.48
N TRP A 103 -4.95 9.25 -12.47
CA TRP A 103 -4.90 7.85 -12.10
C TRP A 103 -5.42 7.68 -10.67
N ILE A 104 -6.41 6.81 -10.51
CA ILE A 104 -6.94 6.42 -9.22
C ILE A 104 -6.38 5.05 -8.88
N LEU A 105 -5.61 5.01 -7.80
CA LEU A 105 -4.82 3.85 -7.38
C LEU A 105 -5.29 3.38 -6.01
N SER A 106 -5.24 2.08 -5.76
CA SER A 106 -5.55 1.48 -4.47
C SER A 106 -4.57 0.39 -4.11
N THR A 107 -4.33 0.24 -2.81
CA THR A 107 -3.40 -0.74 -2.25
C THR A 107 -4.10 -1.58 -1.19
N LEU A 108 -3.49 -2.72 -0.86
CA LEU A 108 -4.06 -3.70 0.07
C LEU A 108 -4.17 -3.19 1.51
N ASN A 109 -3.34 -2.23 1.92
CA ASN A 109 -3.30 -1.74 3.30
C ASN A 109 -2.84 -0.27 3.38
N LYS A 110 -3.18 0.38 4.51
CA LYS A 110 -2.86 1.80 4.77
C LYS A 110 -1.36 2.11 4.74
N SER A 111 -0.51 1.18 5.19
CA SER A 111 0.93 1.39 5.17
C SER A 111 1.44 1.49 3.73
N SER A 112 1.07 0.53 2.87
CA SER A 112 1.45 0.53 1.45
C SER A 112 0.95 1.78 0.73
N LYS A 113 -0.29 2.20 1.01
CA LYS A 113 -0.85 3.46 0.48
C LYS A 113 0.04 4.66 0.80
N ASN A 114 0.34 4.85 2.09
CA ASN A 114 1.15 5.98 2.54
C ASN A 114 2.56 5.93 1.96
N THR A 115 3.18 4.75 1.95
CA THR A 115 4.51 4.54 1.35
C THR A 115 4.54 4.92 -0.14
N TRP A 116 3.53 4.53 -0.92
CA TRP A 116 3.42 4.92 -2.33
C TRP A 116 3.25 6.43 -2.52
N ILE A 117 2.39 7.06 -1.71
CA ILE A 117 2.20 8.52 -1.72
C ILE A 117 3.52 9.24 -1.41
N ASP A 118 4.27 8.77 -0.42
CA ASP A 118 5.57 9.35 -0.04
C ASP A 118 6.59 9.19 -1.18
N PHE A 119 6.64 8.03 -1.83
CA PHE A 119 7.53 7.83 -2.98
C PHE A 119 7.19 8.76 -4.14
N VAL A 120 5.91 8.90 -4.49
CA VAL A 120 5.48 9.77 -5.58
C VAL A 120 5.79 11.24 -5.26
N ASN A 121 5.51 11.70 -4.04
CA ASN A 121 5.83 13.07 -3.63
C ASN A 121 7.35 13.33 -3.65
N ASN A 122 8.16 12.39 -3.18
CA ASN A 122 9.61 12.51 -3.24
C ASN A 122 10.10 12.56 -4.70
N GLU A 123 9.51 11.77 -5.58
CA GLU A 123 9.85 11.76 -7.00
C GLU A 123 9.48 13.09 -7.69
N ILE A 124 8.32 13.67 -7.39
CA ILE A 124 7.92 15.01 -7.87
C ILE A 124 8.94 16.08 -7.46
N VAL A 125 9.36 16.07 -6.19
CA VAL A 125 10.36 17.01 -5.67
C VAL A 125 11.71 16.82 -6.38
N ASN A 126 12.15 15.58 -6.55
CA ASN A 126 13.43 15.26 -7.20
C ASN A 126 13.42 15.63 -8.68
N SER A 127 12.32 15.40 -9.39
CA SER A 127 12.19 15.70 -10.83
C SER A 127 12.31 17.20 -11.11
N THR A 128 11.89 18.03 -10.16
CA THR A 128 12.03 19.49 -10.21
C THR A 128 13.49 19.94 -10.14
N SER A 129 14.34 19.15 -9.47
CA SER A 129 15.73 19.51 -9.21
C SER A 129 16.71 19.17 -10.33
N ASN A 130 16.32 18.38 -11.34
CA ASN A 130 17.21 17.93 -12.43
C ASN A 130 17.67 19.03 -13.43
N GLY A 131 17.47 20.31 -13.12
CA GLY A 131 18.27 21.43 -13.66
C GLY A 131 19.62 21.63 -12.95
N VAL A 132 19.82 21.01 -11.78
CA VAL A 132 21.05 21.04 -10.98
C VAL A 132 21.19 19.64 -10.36
N ALA A 133 22.17 18.85 -10.81
CA ALA A 133 22.44 17.52 -10.27
C ALA A 133 22.61 17.55 -8.74
N MET A 134 21.53 17.28 -8.00
CA MET A 134 21.60 17.02 -6.57
C MET A 134 21.91 15.54 -6.39
N ILE A 135 23.01 15.31 -5.66
CA ILE A 135 23.38 14.01 -5.12
C ILE A 135 22.15 13.43 -4.42
N PRO A 136 21.73 12.18 -4.72
CA PRO A 136 20.59 11.58 -4.06
C PRO A 136 20.85 11.59 -2.55
N VAL A 137 20.05 12.37 -1.82
CA VAL A 137 19.98 12.27 -0.37
C VAL A 137 19.52 10.85 -0.11
N SER A 138 20.46 10.01 0.35
CA SER A 138 20.30 8.61 0.71
C SER A 138 18.83 8.28 0.95
N ARG A 139 18.18 7.69 -0.05
CA ARG A 139 16.81 7.17 0.04
C ARG A 139 16.87 6.10 1.12
N THR A 140 16.67 6.52 2.36
CA THR A 140 16.58 5.63 3.51
C THR A 140 15.20 5.03 3.37
N LEU A 141 15.10 4.07 2.45
CA LEU A 141 13.91 3.31 2.22
C LEU A 141 13.49 2.77 3.58
N ASN A 142 12.24 3.03 3.96
CA ASN A 142 11.52 2.23 4.95
C ASN A 142 11.28 0.80 4.42
N LEU A 143 12.32 0.18 3.84
CA LEU A 143 12.52 -1.27 3.69
C LEU A 143 12.74 -1.93 5.06
N THR A 144 12.74 -1.14 6.13
CA THR A 144 12.97 -1.57 7.50
C THR A 144 11.97 -2.64 7.94
N SER A 145 10.69 -2.66 7.56
CA SER A 145 9.78 -3.69 8.11
C SER A 145 10.03 -5.11 7.55
N ALA A 146 10.32 -5.23 6.25
CA ALA A 146 10.58 -6.50 5.60
C ALA A 146 12.03 -6.97 5.85
N GLN A 147 13.01 -6.06 5.75
CA GLN A 147 14.40 -6.38 6.05
C GLN A 147 14.63 -6.64 7.54
N GLU A 148 13.95 -5.93 8.45
CA GLU A 148 13.99 -6.23 9.90
C GLU A 148 13.33 -7.58 10.20
N ARG A 149 12.26 -7.96 9.50
CA ARG A 149 11.68 -9.31 9.61
C ARG A 149 12.66 -10.38 9.18
N VAL A 150 13.33 -10.20 8.05
CA VAL A 150 14.37 -11.13 7.58
C VAL A 150 15.54 -11.18 8.57
N ARG A 151 16.01 -10.04 9.06
CA ARG A 151 17.09 -9.94 10.06
C ARG A 151 16.72 -10.62 11.37
N ARG A 152 15.49 -10.44 11.87
CA ARG A 152 15.00 -11.10 13.09
C ARG A 152 14.91 -12.61 12.93
N LEU A 153 14.41 -13.09 11.79
CA LEU A 153 14.33 -14.53 11.53
C LEU A 153 15.72 -15.16 11.42
N GLN A 154 16.67 -14.46 10.79
CA GLN A 154 18.05 -14.93 10.67
C GLN A 154 18.76 -14.98 12.03
N MET A 155 18.55 -13.98 12.88
CA MET A 155 19.09 -13.95 14.24
C MET A 155 18.45 -15.02 15.15
N GLN A 156 17.16 -15.32 14.99
CA GLN A 156 16.51 -16.43 15.70
C GLN A 156 17.07 -17.80 15.28
N LEU A 157 17.40 -17.97 14.00
CA LEU A 157 18.00 -19.21 13.49
C LEU A 157 19.41 -19.42 14.06
N GLU A 158 20.24 -18.38 14.13
CA GLU A 158 21.57 -18.45 14.75
C GLU A 158 21.50 -18.82 16.24
N LEU A 159 20.59 -18.20 16.99
CA LEU A 159 20.39 -18.54 18.40
C LEU A 159 19.92 -19.99 18.60
N ALA A 160 19.05 -20.48 17.72
CA ALA A 160 18.62 -21.88 17.75
C ALA A 160 19.79 -22.85 17.47
N GLN A 161 20.69 -22.51 16.54
CA GLN A 161 21.87 -23.32 16.23
C GLN A 161 22.86 -23.38 17.42
N ILE A 162 23.08 -22.26 18.12
CA ILE A 162 23.94 -22.21 19.31
C ILE A 162 23.37 -23.07 20.45
N SER A 163 22.05 -23.09 20.63
CA SER A 163 21.38 -23.89 21.67
C SER A 163 21.57 -25.40 21.46
N VAL A 164 21.63 -25.88 20.21
CA VAL A 164 21.81 -27.31 19.90
C VAL A 164 23.26 -27.76 20.09
N MET A 165 24.23 -26.84 20.03
CA MET A 165 25.66 -27.16 20.22
C MET A 165 26.13 -27.15 21.68
N MET A 166 25.29 -26.74 22.64
CA MET A 166 25.60 -26.85 24.06
C MET A 166 24.96 -28.11 24.66
N PRO A 167 25.74 -29.08 25.16
CA PRO A 167 25.16 -30.21 25.87
C PRO A 167 24.42 -29.73 27.13
N PRO A 168 23.23 -30.26 27.42
CA PRO A 168 22.44 -29.82 28.55
C PRO A 168 23.22 -29.99 29.86
N LEU A 169 23.32 -28.90 30.63
CA LEU A 169 24.02 -28.85 31.93
C LEU A 169 23.43 -29.79 32.99
N SER A 170 22.33 -30.49 32.68
CA SER A 170 21.74 -31.52 33.54
C SER A 170 22.52 -32.83 33.57
N ALA A 171 23.48 -33.07 32.66
CA ALA A 171 24.23 -34.32 32.61
C ALA A 171 25.48 -34.37 33.52
N ARG A 172 25.70 -33.36 34.40
CA ARG A 172 26.94 -33.24 35.18
C ARG A 172 26.78 -33.29 36.70
N ARG A 173 25.66 -33.83 37.19
CA ARG A 173 25.36 -33.81 38.64
C ARG A 173 24.88 -35.15 39.21
N ASP A 174 25.45 -36.25 38.75
CA ASP A 174 25.30 -37.57 39.40
C ASP A 174 26.66 -38.06 39.91
N SER A 175 27.21 -37.36 40.91
CA SER A 175 28.22 -37.94 41.77
C SER A 175 28.22 -37.22 43.13
N GLU A 176 27.91 -38.00 44.17
CA GLU A 176 28.15 -37.71 45.59
C GLU A 176 27.14 -36.77 46.27
N MET A 177 26.17 -37.33 47.01
CA MET A 177 26.33 -37.53 48.45
C MET A 177 25.03 -38.02 49.08
N SER A 178 25.21 -39.05 49.90
CA SER A 178 24.28 -39.68 50.81
C SER A 178 23.89 -38.79 52.01
N ASN A 179 22.66 -39.02 52.49
CA ASN A 179 22.24 -39.07 53.91
C ASN A 179 21.67 -37.78 54.59
N PRO A 180 20.91 -37.90 55.71
CA PRO A 180 19.44 -37.96 55.66
C PRO A 180 18.71 -36.98 56.62
N SER A 181 17.39 -36.89 56.43
CA SER A 181 16.30 -36.55 57.37
C SER A 181 16.54 -35.54 58.51
N LEU A 182 15.74 -34.46 58.54
CA LEU A 182 14.76 -34.26 59.61
C LEU A 182 13.67 -33.25 59.22
N SER A 183 12.45 -33.64 59.55
CA SER A 183 11.14 -32.97 59.46
C SER A 183 11.02 -31.67 60.26
N TYR A 184 10.25 -30.69 59.78
CA TYR A 184 8.93 -30.24 60.33
C TYR A 184 8.49 -28.87 59.77
N TYR A 185 7.17 -28.69 59.68
CA TYR A 185 6.38 -27.48 59.33
C TYR A 185 6.40 -27.07 57.84
N SER A 186 5.31 -26.65 57.20
CA SER A 186 3.93 -26.41 57.63
C SER A 186 3.07 -26.23 56.38
N ASP A 187 1.78 -26.55 56.50
CA ASP A 187 0.69 -26.21 55.59
C ASP A 187 0.82 -24.80 54.97
N ALA A 188 0.91 -24.72 53.65
CA ALA A 188 0.63 -23.52 52.88
C ALA A 188 -0.27 -23.89 51.69
N ARG A 189 -1.51 -23.39 51.77
CA ARG A 189 -2.58 -23.57 50.79
C ARG A 189 -2.21 -22.92 49.44
N PRO A 190 -2.67 -23.45 48.30
CA PRO A 190 -2.47 -22.81 47.01
C PRO A 190 -3.42 -21.61 46.87
N VAL A 191 -2.88 -20.40 46.92
CA VAL A 191 -3.58 -19.20 46.46
C VAL A 191 -3.16 -18.97 45.01
N GLY A 192 -4.10 -19.18 44.09
CA GLY A 192 -3.90 -18.99 42.66
C GLY A 192 -3.46 -17.56 42.35
N ILE A 193 -2.27 -17.43 41.76
CA ILE A 193 -1.82 -16.17 41.17
C ILE A 193 -2.50 -16.06 39.82
N ARG A 194 -3.57 -15.26 39.78
CA ARG A 194 -4.22 -14.78 38.56
C ARG A 194 -3.22 -13.87 37.84
N GLY A 195 -2.92 -14.21 36.59
CA GLY A 195 -1.92 -13.53 35.77
C GLY A 195 -2.08 -12.02 35.74
N GLY A 196 -0.98 -11.33 36.02
CA GLY A 196 -0.81 -9.91 35.75
C GLY A 196 -0.71 -9.69 34.23
N GLY A 197 -1.81 -9.24 33.63
CA GLY A 197 -1.79 -8.53 32.37
C GLY A 197 -1.63 -7.04 32.66
N ILE A 198 -0.38 -6.56 32.59
CA ILE A 198 -0.04 -5.15 32.65
C ILE A 198 -0.10 -4.62 31.22
N PHE A 199 -1.25 -4.10 30.80
CA PHE A 199 -1.39 -3.04 29.79
C PHE A 199 -2.76 -2.38 29.99
N GLY A 200 -2.79 -1.30 30.77
CA GLY A 200 -3.77 -0.22 30.57
C GLY A 200 -3.56 0.35 29.16
N GLY A 201 -4.58 0.80 28.45
CA GLY A 201 -5.59 1.74 28.91
C GLY A 201 -5.23 3.09 28.30
N VAL A 202 -5.73 3.33 27.10
CA VAL A 202 -6.04 4.68 26.58
C VAL A 202 -7.37 4.53 25.87
N ASP A 203 -8.41 4.91 26.59
CA ASP A 203 -9.69 5.34 26.05
C ASP A 203 -9.43 6.53 25.14
N ASP A 204 -9.89 6.48 23.89
CA ASP A 204 -10.12 7.68 23.09
C ASP A 204 -11.56 7.64 22.58
N ASP A 205 -12.23 8.76 22.82
CA ASP A 205 -13.66 8.94 22.86
C ASP A 205 -14.41 8.62 21.56
N ASP A 206 -15.41 7.75 21.69
CA ASP A 206 -16.52 7.61 20.75
C ASP A 206 -17.37 8.89 20.76
N GLU A 207 -17.12 9.80 19.83
CA GLU A 207 -18.01 10.94 19.55
C GLU A 207 -19.28 10.43 18.86
N GLN A 208 -20.25 10.02 19.67
CA GLN A 208 -21.63 9.76 19.26
C GLN A 208 -22.30 11.05 18.77
N VAL A 209 -22.29 11.28 17.46
CA VAL A 209 -23.17 12.28 16.83
C VAL A 209 -24.62 11.80 16.89
N LYS A 210 -25.32 12.28 17.92
CA LYS A 210 -26.77 12.19 18.10
C LYS A 210 -27.49 12.78 16.88
N ARG A 211 -28.12 11.91 16.10
CA ARG A 211 -29.14 12.26 15.09
C ARG A 211 -30.35 12.89 15.80
N LYS A 212 -30.60 14.18 15.54
CA LYS A 212 -31.91 14.79 15.80
C LYS A 212 -32.84 14.51 14.61
N PRO A 213 -34.07 14.02 14.84
CA PRO A 213 -35.11 14.01 13.81
C PRO A 213 -35.79 15.39 13.78
N SER A 214 -35.79 16.07 12.64
CA SER A 214 -36.71 17.20 12.39
C SER A 214 -37.65 16.84 11.26
N LEU A 215 -38.91 16.65 11.66
CA LEU A 215 -40.10 16.54 10.85
C LEU A 215 -40.57 17.94 10.38
N ILE A 216 -41.17 17.95 9.17
CA ILE A 216 -42.25 18.86 8.68
C ILE A 216 -41.87 20.14 7.93
N GLY A 217 -42.43 20.22 6.70
CA GLY A 217 -42.65 21.41 5.86
C GLY A 217 -42.68 21.01 4.37
N LYS A 218 -43.69 20.28 3.87
CA LYS A 218 -44.89 20.78 3.16
C LYS A 218 -44.64 21.86 2.10
N ASP A 219 -45.11 21.52 0.89
CA ASP A 219 -45.55 22.39 -0.21
C ASP A 219 -44.51 23.17 -1.03
N ALA A 220 -44.14 22.60 -2.18
CA ALA A 220 -44.09 23.31 -3.46
C ALA A 220 -44.00 22.30 -4.61
N GLY A 221 -45.08 22.18 -5.38
CA GLY A 221 -45.13 21.33 -6.56
C GLY A 221 -44.28 21.87 -7.70
N VAL A 222 -43.54 21.00 -8.38
CA VAL A 222 -43.04 21.23 -9.74
C VAL A 222 -43.06 19.92 -10.52
N VAL A 223 -44.05 19.83 -11.40
CA VAL A 223 -44.07 19.24 -12.75
C VAL A 223 -43.03 18.16 -13.09
N LEU A 224 -43.51 16.92 -13.21
CA LEU A 224 -42.88 15.81 -13.95
C LEU A 224 -42.76 16.14 -15.45
N PRO A 225 -41.57 16.01 -16.08
CA PRO A 225 -41.49 15.78 -17.52
C PRO A 225 -41.44 14.28 -17.86
N LYS A 226 -42.16 13.99 -18.95
CA LYS A 226 -42.51 12.68 -19.50
C LYS A 226 -41.29 11.84 -19.91
N LYS A 227 -41.48 10.52 -19.81
CA LYS A 227 -40.67 9.45 -20.41
C LYS A 227 -40.36 9.74 -21.88
N VAL A 228 -39.08 9.90 -22.22
CA VAL A 228 -38.57 9.82 -23.58
C VAL A 228 -38.01 8.41 -23.78
N LYS A 229 -38.61 7.65 -24.70
CA LYS A 229 -38.08 6.37 -25.18
C LYS A 229 -36.92 6.69 -26.12
N SER A 230 -35.68 6.37 -25.73
CA SER A 230 -34.54 6.45 -26.63
C SER A 230 -34.32 5.11 -27.32
N SER A 231 -34.13 5.19 -28.63
CA SER A 231 -34.02 4.13 -29.61
C SER A 231 -32.69 3.39 -29.53
N LYS A 232 -32.73 2.06 -29.68
CA LYS A 232 -31.56 1.20 -29.88
C LYS A 232 -30.75 1.68 -31.09
N ALA A 233 -29.53 2.16 -30.86
CA ALA A 233 -28.54 2.39 -31.91
C ALA A 233 -27.83 1.07 -32.24
N GLN A 234 -27.90 0.67 -33.51
CA GLN A 234 -27.18 -0.46 -34.09
C GLN A 234 -25.72 -0.05 -34.30
N VAL A 235 -24.78 -0.73 -33.64
CA VAL A 235 -23.34 -0.54 -33.87
C VAL A 235 -22.92 -1.48 -35.01
N ASN A 236 -22.60 -0.91 -36.16
CA ASN A 236 -21.98 -1.63 -37.27
C ASN A 236 -20.49 -1.86 -36.96
N LYS A 237 -20.06 -3.11 -36.86
CA LYS A 237 -18.63 -3.47 -36.81
C LYS A 237 -18.10 -3.51 -38.24
N MET A 238 -17.30 -2.51 -38.63
CA MET A 238 -16.40 -2.63 -39.78
C MET A 238 -15.09 -3.25 -39.30
N TYR A 239 -14.74 -4.39 -39.88
CA TYR A 239 -13.41 -4.97 -39.76
C TYR A 239 -12.51 -4.30 -40.80
N ILE A 240 -11.41 -3.68 -40.37
CA ILE A 240 -10.28 -3.36 -41.23
C ILE A 240 -9.26 -4.49 -41.02
N GLN A 241 -8.94 -5.18 -42.10
CA GLN A 241 -7.98 -6.27 -42.16
C GLN A 241 -6.67 -5.69 -42.70
N PHE A 242 -5.56 -5.86 -41.98
CA PHE A 242 -4.20 -5.68 -42.48
C PHE A 242 -3.63 -7.05 -42.85
#